data_AF-A0A133VNL3-F1
#
_entry.id   AF-A0A133VNL3-F1
#
_cell.length_a   1.000
_cell.length_b   1.000
_cell.length_c   1.000
_cell.angle_alpha   90.00
_cell.angle_beta   90.00
_cell.angle_gamma   90.00
#
_symmetry.space_group_name_H-M   'P 1'
#
loop_
_entity.id
_entity.type
_entity.pdbx_description
1 polymer ?
#
loop_
_entity_poly.entity_id
_entity_poly.type
_entity_poly.pdbx_seq_one_letter_code
_entity_poly.pdbx_strand_id
1 'polypeptide(L)'
;MDISKLMLSAITGGDYKSLGKFHRKSLFLGAMWFQDAWNLDINRLKKCVIHYSTPEGIVPFCSYNGINTGQEIRKKHSMSVEEWEEKTGKGLKDDLWDGGAIT
;
A
#
# COMPACT_ATOMS: atom_id res chain seq x y z
N MET A 1 -9.24 3.56 27.12
CA MET A 1 -8.50 4.31 26.08
C MET A 1 -9.28 5.58 25.77
N ASP A 2 -8.68 6.75 25.92
CA ASP A 2 -9.36 8.04 25.68
C ASP A 2 -9.14 8.48 24.23
N ILE A 3 -10.11 8.17 23.37
CA ILE A 3 -10.06 8.46 21.93
C ILE A 3 -10.13 9.97 21.67
N SER A 4 -10.94 10.71 22.42
CA SER A 4 -11.10 12.16 22.25
C SER A 4 -9.79 12.89 22.51
N LYS A 5 -9.04 12.50 23.54
CA LYS A 5 -7.71 13.06 23.81
C LYS A 5 -6.67 12.70 22.75
N LEU A 6 -6.71 11.48 22.22
CA LEU A 6 -5.83 11.06 21.11
C LEU A 6 -6.14 11.83 19.82
N MET A 7 -7.42 12.02 19.50
CA MET A 7 -7.87 12.80 18.34
C MET A 7 -7.49 14.27 18.48
N LEU A 8 -7.77 14.88 19.63
CA LEU A 8 -7.40 16.28 19.89
C LEU A 8 -5.89 16.47 19.76
N SER A 9 -5.09 15.59 20.37
CA SER A 9 -3.63 15.63 20.26
C SER A 9 -3.13 15.43 18.83
N ALA A 10 -3.76 14.57 18.03
CA ALA A 10 -3.37 14.35 16.65
C ALA A 10 -3.69 15.58 15.77
N ILE A 11 -4.82 16.24 16.01
CA ILE A 11 -5.27 17.43 15.26
C ILE A 11 -4.46 18.67 15.64
N THR A 12 -4.23 18.90 16.95
CA THR A 12 -3.53 20.11 17.42
C THR A 12 -2.02 19.99 17.44
N GLY A 13 -1.48 18.76 17.52
CA GLY A 13 -0.04 18.53 17.66
C GLY A 13 0.76 18.81 16.38
N GLY A 14 0.15 18.64 15.21
CA GLY A 14 0.79 18.91 13.92
C GLY A 14 2.06 18.10 13.61
N ASP A 15 2.41 17.12 14.46
CA ASP A 15 3.64 16.33 14.36
C ASP A 15 3.36 14.83 14.19
N TYR A 16 4.33 14.14 13.58
CA TYR A 16 4.24 12.71 13.30
C TYR A 16 4.15 11.88 14.59
N LYS A 17 4.69 12.38 15.71
CA LYS A 17 4.69 11.70 17.00
C LYS A 17 3.28 11.63 17.60
N SER A 18 2.52 12.71 17.49
CA SER A 18 1.13 12.81 17.96
C SER A 18 0.21 11.98 17.08
N LEU A 19 0.40 12.04 15.77
CA LEU A 19 -0.33 11.20 14.81
C LEU A 19 -0.01 9.69 15.00
N GLY A 20 1.25 9.35 15.24
CA GLY A 20 1.68 7.97 15.47
C GLY A 20 1.09 7.35 16.74
N LYS A 21 0.82 8.14 17.79
CA LYS A 21 0.14 7.65 19.01
C LYS A 21 -1.30 7.22 18.72
N PHE A 22 -2.00 7.95 17.84
CA PHE A 22 -3.33 7.59 17.38
C PHE A 22 -3.27 6.32 16.53
N HIS A 23 -2.44 6.28 15.48
CA HIS A 23 -2.32 5.12 14.58
C HIS A 23 -1.95 3.81 15.30
N ARG A 24 -1.09 3.84 16.31
CA ARG A 24 -0.72 2.64 17.08
C ARG A 24 -1.85 2.09 17.95
N LYS A 25 -2.92 2.86 18.16
CA LYS A 25 -4.06 2.51 19.02
C LYS A 25 -5.38 2.44 18.26
N SER A 26 -5.37 2.69 16.95
CA SER A 26 -6.54 2.66 16.08
C SER A 26 -6.34 1.66 14.95
N LEU A 27 -7.37 0.91 14.61
CA LEU A 27 -7.40 0.08 13.40
C LEU A 27 -8.42 0.68 12.43
N PHE A 28 -7.97 1.04 11.23
CA PHE A 28 -8.88 1.41 10.15
C PHE A 28 -9.44 0.13 9.52
N LEU A 29 -10.77 0.02 9.47
CA LEU A 29 -11.47 -1.06 8.78
C LEU A 29 -12.16 -0.50 7.55
N GLY A 30 -11.57 -0.75 6.38
CA GLY A 30 -12.16 -0.45 5.08
C GLY A 30 -12.51 -1.74 4.36
N ALA A 31 -13.69 -1.79 3.75
CA ALA A 31 -14.12 -2.93 2.93
C ALA A 31 -14.68 -2.42 1.60
N MET A 32 -14.35 -3.12 0.52
CA MET A 32 -14.85 -2.84 -0.81
C MET A 32 -14.91 -4.13 -1.60
N TRP A 33 -16.04 -4.38 -2.28
CA TRP A 33 -16.18 -5.53 -3.18
C TRP A 33 -15.15 -5.50 -4.31
N PHE A 34 -14.57 -6.65 -4.59
CA PHE A 34 -13.73 -6.86 -5.76
C PHE A 34 -14.55 -6.74 -7.05
N GLN A 35 -13.94 -6.23 -8.11
CA GLN A 35 -14.47 -6.21 -9.47
C GLN A 35 -13.45 -6.85 -10.40
N ASP A 36 -13.91 -7.81 -11.18
CA ASP A 36 -13.11 -8.46 -12.22
C ASP A 36 -13.23 -7.70 -13.55
N ALA A 37 -12.58 -8.22 -14.59
CA ALA A 37 -12.58 -7.62 -15.92
C ALA A 37 -13.98 -7.54 -16.57
N TRP A 38 -14.94 -8.37 -16.17
CA TRP A 38 -16.27 -8.44 -16.78
C TRP A 38 -17.30 -7.53 -16.11
N ASN A 39 -17.08 -7.12 -14.86
CA ASN A 39 -18.00 -6.27 -14.09
C ASN A 39 -17.37 -4.96 -13.58
N LEU A 40 -16.25 -4.55 -14.17
CA LEU A 40 -15.53 -3.34 -13.81
C LEU A 40 -16.37 -2.07 -14.07
N ASP A 41 -16.60 -1.29 -13.02
CA ASP A 41 -17.29 0.01 -13.09
C ASP A 41 -16.33 1.14 -12.71
N ILE A 42 -16.05 2.01 -13.66
CA ILE A 42 -15.14 3.16 -13.51
C ILE A 42 -15.64 4.12 -12.42
N ASN A 43 -16.94 4.35 -12.30
CA ASN A 43 -17.48 5.25 -11.27
C ASN A 43 -17.26 4.70 -9.87
N ARG A 44 -17.26 3.37 -9.74
CA ARG A 44 -16.93 2.68 -8.50
C ARG A 44 -15.43 2.72 -8.21
N LEU A 45 -14.58 2.54 -9.23
CA LEU A 45 -13.11 2.70 -9.09
C LEU A 45 -12.70 4.10 -8.63
N LYS A 46 -13.38 5.16 -9.08
CA LYS A 46 -13.14 6.54 -8.61
C LYS A 46 -13.37 6.73 -7.10
N LYS A 47 -14.09 5.82 -6.45
CA LYS A 47 -14.39 5.82 -5.02
C LYS A 47 -13.68 4.67 -4.29
N CYS A 48 -12.60 4.14 -4.88
CA CYS A 48 -11.87 3.03 -4.29
C CYS A 48 -11.28 3.42 -2.92
N VAL A 49 -11.11 2.45 -2.04
CA VAL A 49 -10.46 2.62 -0.73
C VAL A 49 -9.21 1.75 -0.58
N ILE A 50 -8.84 1.02 -1.63
CA ILE A 50 -7.67 0.14 -1.68
C ILE A 50 -6.88 0.50 -2.94
N HIS A 51 -5.70 1.09 -2.77
CA HIS A 51 -4.90 1.58 -3.90
C HIS A 51 -3.44 1.13 -3.80
N TYR A 52 -2.81 0.95 -4.96
CA TYR A 52 -1.37 0.80 -5.08
C TYR A 52 -0.76 2.16 -5.42
N SER A 53 0.28 2.54 -4.70
CA SER A 53 1.19 3.59 -5.15
C SER A 53 2.19 2.96 -6.12
N THR A 54 2.27 3.53 -7.32
CA THR A 54 3.15 3.05 -8.39
C THR A 54 3.97 4.20 -8.97
N PRO A 55 5.06 3.93 -9.72
CA PRO A 55 5.79 4.97 -10.44
C PRO A 55 4.95 5.75 -11.47
N GLU A 56 3.85 5.17 -11.97
CA GLU A 56 2.92 5.81 -12.91
C GLU A 56 1.76 6.54 -12.19
N GLY A 57 1.78 6.58 -10.86
CA GLY A 57 0.75 7.19 -10.02
C GLY A 57 -0.04 6.19 -9.17
N ILE A 58 -1.19 6.64 -8.65
CA ILE A 58 -2.04 5.85 -7.76
C ILE A 58 -3.06 5.06 -8.58
N VAL A 59 -3.07 3.74 -8.43
CA VAL A 59 -3.94 2.83 -9.18
C VAL A 59 -4.88 2.08 -8.22
N PRO A 60 -6.21 2.10 -8.44
CA PRO A 60 -7.15 1.29 -7.66
C PRO A 60 -6.86 -0.21 -7.72
N PHE A 61 -7.17 -0.93 -6.65
CA PHE A 61 -6.85 -2.36 -6.50
C PHE A 61 -7.35 -3.23 -7.65
N CYS A 62 -8.61 -3.07 -8.03
CA CYS A 62 -9.24 -3.90 -9.07
C CYS A 62 -8.68 -3.56 -10.46
N SER A 63 -8.37 -2.30 -10.75
CA SER A 63 -7.69 -1.95 -12.00
C SER A 63 -6.24 -2.46 -12.04
N TYR A 64 -5.56 -2.50 -10.90
CA TYR A 64 -4.19 -3.00 -10.85
C TYR A 64 -4.11 -4.53 -11.06
N ASN A 65 -4.98 -5.30 -10.39
CA ASN A 65 -4.93 -6.76 -10.38
C ASN A 65 -5.89 -7.45 -11.38
N GLY A 66 -7.05 -6.84 -11.61
CA GLY A 66 -8.13 -7.45 -12.41
C GLY A 66 -8.06 -7.16 -13.90
N ILE A 67 -7.25 -6.18 -14.30
CA ILE A 67 -6.95 -5.87 -15.71
C ILE A 67 -5.43 -5.68 -15.88
N ASN A 68 -4.98 -5.52 -17.13
CA ASN A 68 -3.56 -5.55 -17.48
C ASN A 68 -2.71 -4.38 -16.92
N THR A 69 -3.29 -3.39 -16.22
CA THR A 69 -2.58 -2.20 -15.75
C THR A 69 -1.39 -2.52 -14.85
N GLY A 70 -1.56 -3.38 -13.85
CA GLY A 70 -0.44 -3.74 -12.95
C GLY A 70 0.62 -4.59 -13.63
N GLN A 71 0.27 -5.35 -14.67
CA GLN A 71 1.23 -6.10 -15.47
C GLN A 71 2.11 -5.17 -16.32
N GLU A 72 1.51 -4.19 -17.00
CA GLU A 72 2.27 -3.21 -17.81
C GLU A 72 3.22 -2.37 -16.95
N ILE A 73 2.76 -1.93 -15.77
CA ILE A 73 3.59 -1.16 -14.82
C ILE A 73 4.78 -2.01 -14.35
N ARG A 74 4.55 -3.26 -13.92
CA ARG A 74 5.65 -4.16 -13.50
C ARG A 74 6.62 -4.45 -14.64
N LYS A 75 6.13 -4.68 -15.85
CA LYS A 75 7.00 -4.92 -17.02
C LYS A 75 7.94 -3.74 -17.30
N LYS A 76 7.50 -2.50 -17.03
CA LYS A 76 8.30 -1.29 -17.25
C LYS A 76 9.29 -0.99 -16.12
N HIS A 77 8.94 -1.32 -14.88
CA HIS A 77 9.64 -0.82 -13.69
C HIS A 77 10.25 -1.91 -12.80
N SER A 78 9.88 -3.18 -12.98
CA SER A 78 10.46 -4.28 -12.22
C SER A 78 11.85 -4.65 -12.76
N MET A 79 12.69 -5.16 -11.86
CA MET A 79 13.97 -5.79 -12.16
C MET A 79 13.93 -7.25 -11.67
N SER A 80 14.79 -8.10 -12.23
CA SER A 80 14.95 -9.45 -11.71
C SER A 80 15.65 -9.43 -10.34
N VAL A 81 15.56 -10.54 -9.60
CA VAL A 81 16.25 -10.64 -8.31
C VAL A 81 17.76 -10.59 -8.53
N GLU A 82 18.25 -11.31 -9.54
CA GLU A 82 19.67 -11.37 -9.88
C GLU A 82 20.24 -9.98 -10.22
N GLU A 83 19.51 -9.20 -11.03
CA GLU A 83 19.90 -7.82 -11.36
C GLU A 83 19.94 -6.93 -10.10
N TRP A 84 18.96 -7.09 -9.22
CA TRP A 84 18.90 -6.33 -7.96
C TRP A 84 20.06 -6.68 -7.02
N GLU A 85 20.39 -7.98 -6.87
CA GLU A 85 21.48 -8.45 -6.03
C GLU A 85 22.84 -7.98 -6.57
N GLU A 86 23.06 -8.01 -7.89
CA GLU A 86 24.25 -7.45 -8.53
C GLU A 86 24.40 -5.95 -8.27
N LYS A 87 23.30 -5.20 -8.42
CA LYS A 87 23.30 -3.74 -8.27
C LYS A 87 23.50 -3.28 -6.82
N THR A 88 22.98 -4.04 -5.86
CA THR A 88 23.02 -3.67 -4.43
C THR A 88 24.16 -4.33 -3.66
N GLY A 89 24.71 -5.44 -4.17
CA GLY A 89 25.71 -6.25 -3.49
C GLY A 89 25.17 -7.02 -2.27
N LYS A 90 23.84 -7.13 -2.13
CA LYS A 90 23.16 -7.82 -1.03
C LYS A 90 22.34 -8.97 -1.59
N GLY A 91 22.22 -10.08 -0.85
CA GLY A 91 21.23 -11.10 -1.16
C GLY A 91 19.83 -10.61 -0.80
N LEU A 92 18.81 -10.98 -1.60
CA LEU A 92 17.42 -10.56 -1.34
C LEU A 92 16.95 -10.97 0.05
N LYS A 93 17.39 -12.15 0.53
CA LYS A 93 17.07 -12.67 1.85
C LYS A 93 17.60 -11.77 2.98
N ASP A 94 18.74 -11.14 2.76
CA ASP A 94 19.40 -10.29 3.75
C ASP A 94 18.71 -8.92 3.91
N ASP A 95 17.85 -8.55 2.96
CA ASP A 95 17.09 -7.29 2.97
C ASP A 95 15.62 -7.50 3.36
N LEU A 96 15.22 -8.73 3.70
CA LEU A 96 13.91 -9.00 4.28
C LEU A 96 13.84 -8.49 5.72
N TRP A 97 12.65 -8.06 6.15
CA TRP A 97 12.45 -7.59 7.51
C TRP A 97 12.55 -8.72 8.53
N ASP A 98 13.39 -8.54 9.55
CA ASP A 98 13.56 -9.49 10.67
C ASP A 98 12.22 -9.80 11.36
N GLY A 99 11.84 -11.08 11.39
CA GLY A 99 10.60 -11.56 12.00
C GLY A 99 9.36 -11.37 11.10
N GLY A 100 9.57 -11.13 9.81
CA GLY A 100 8.51 -11.15 8.80
C GLY A 100 7.95 -12.56 8.58
N ALA A 101 6.82 -12.65 7.85
CA ALA A 101 6.12 -13.92 7.62
C ALA A 101 6.91 -14.96 6.78
N ILE A 102 8.06 -14.58 6.23
CA ILE A 102 8.89 -15.35 5.27
C ILE A 102 10.37 -15.39 5.67
N THR A 103 10.73 -14.85 6.84
CA THR A 103 12.08 -14.90 7.45
C THR A 103 12.05 -15.79 8.68
#